data_AF-A0A2E2VYJ0-F1
#
_entry.id   AF-A0A2E2VYJ0-F1
#
_cell.length_a   1.000
_cell.length_b   1.000
_cell.length_c   1.000
_cell.angle_alpha   90.00
_cell.angle_beta   90.00
_cell.angle_gamma   90.00
#
_symmetry.space_group_name_H-M   'P 1'
#
loop_
_entity.id
_entity.type
_entity.pdbx_description
1 polymer ?
#
loop_
_entity_poly.entity_id
_entity_poly.type
_entity_poly.pdbx_seq_one_letter_code
_entity_poly.pdbx_strand_id
1 'polypeptide(L)'
;MNLKQKYFIDSHKGITPVFIVFLIYFYDCFSNINAMIYLALHGSYGILWVAKSYIYPDRQWEKKCSLAYGFLIWVSLSLYWIAPFLITSGNKLMPLINDSPNYIFYSFCVSIYIFGIFLHFVSDMQKYIQLNIKPGKLIDNFMFSKIRNTNYLGELFIYLGFSLLAFDFVPLIVLLAFVIFLWIPNMIKKDKSLSKYSEFQNYKSKTKKFFPFIY
;
A
#
# COMPACT_ATOMS: atom_id res chain seq x y z
N MET A 1 -26.99 -9.15 -0.94
CA MET A 1 -26.21 -9.10 -2.19
C MET A 1 -24.74 -9.31 -1.87
N ASN A 2 -24.03 -10.21 -2.55
CA ASN A 2 -22.60 -10.43 -2.33
C ASN A 2 -21.80 -9.77 -3.47
N LEU A 3 -20.98 -8.78 -3.13
CA LEU A 3 -20.14 -8.03 -4.06
C LEU A 3 -18.68 -8.47 -3.94
N LYS A 4 -17.87 -8.23 -4.97
CA LYS A 4 -16.43 -8.51 -4.91
C LYS A 4 -15.72 -7.49 -4.02
N GLN A 5 -14.75 -7.94 -3.23
CA GLN A 5 -13.97 -7.05 -2.35
C GLN A 5 -13.32 -5.90 -3.13
N LYS A 6 -12.85 -6.16 -4.36
CA LYS A 6 -12.24 -5.14 -5.22
C LYS A 6 -13.12 -3.91 -5.44
N TYR A 7 -14.45 -4.05 -5.50
CA TYR A 7 -15.30 -2.88 -5.75
C TYR A 7 -15.23 -1.85 -4.62
N PHE A 8 -15.10 -2.31 -3.37
CA PHE A 8 -14.91 -1.43 -2.23
C PHE A 8 -13.50 -0.83 -2.20
N ILE A 9 -12.49 -1.63 -2.55
CA ILE A 9 -11.10 -1.16 -2.57
C ILE A 9 -10.89 -0.15 -3.71
N ASP A 10 -11.29 -0.49 -4.93
CA ASP A 10 -11.07 0.31 -6.13
C ASP A 10 -11.89 1.60 -6.11
N SER A 11 -13.12 1.58 -5.59
CA SER A 11 -13.90 2.81 -5.42
C SER A 11 -13.25 3.75 -4.41
N HIS A 12 -12.76 3.23 -3.28
CA HIS A 12 -12.01 4.02 -2.31
C HIS A 12 -10.71 4.58 -2.93
N LYS A 13 -9.93 3.76 -3.63
CA LYS A 13 -8.67 4.18 -4.26
C LYS A 13 -8.90 5.20 -5.37
N GLY A 14 -9.95 5.03 -6.16
CA GLY A 14 -10.34 5.95 -7.23
C GLY A 14 -10.85 7.30 -6.72
N ILE A 15 -11.57 7.33 -5.59
CA ILE A 15 -12.05 8.60 -5.01
C ILE A 15 -10.98 9.35 -4.22
N THR A 16 -9.92 8.69 -3.74
CA THR A 16 -8.81 9.32 -3.00
C THR A 16 -8.27 10.61 -3.64
N PRO A 17 -7.88 10.68 -4.92
CA PRO A 17 -7.41 11.92 -5.52
C PRO A 17 -8.45 13.05 -5.45
N VAL A 18 -9.72 12.74 -5.69
CA VAL A 18 -10.83 13.71 -5.58
C VAL A 18 -11.00 14.21 -4.15
N PHE A 19 -10.92 13.31 -3.17
CA PHE A 19 -10.98 13.66 -1.76
C PHE A 19 -9.82 14.56 -1.32
N ILE A 20 -8.59 14.28 -1.78
CA ILE A 20 -7.43 15.12 -1.46
C ILE A 20 -7.58 16.51 -2.10
N VAL A 21 -8.02 16.60 -3.36
CA VAL A 21 -8.30 17.89 -4.01
C VAL A 21 -9.39 18.66 -3.26
N PHE A 22 -10.44 17.97 -2.83
CA PHE A 22 -11.49 18.58 -2.00
C PHE A 22 -10.92 19.18 -0.71
N LEU A 23 -10.06 18.46 0.02
CA LEU A 23 -9.41 18.99 1.21
C LEU A 23 -8.51 20.20 0.92
N ILE A 24 -7.71 20.14 -0.15
CA ILE A 24 -6.85 21.24 -0.57
C ILE A 24 -7.67 22.49 -0.87
N TYR A 25 -8.78 22.32 -1.59
CA TYR A 25 -9.70 23.41 -1.91
C TYR A 25 -10.40 23.95 -0.66
N PHE A 26 -10.92 23.08 0.20
CA PHE A 26 -11.67 23.45 1.40
C PHE A 26 -10.83 24.24 2.41
N TYR A 27 -9.55 23.90 2.55
CA TYR A 27 -8.60 24.57 3.45
C TYR A 27 -7.70 25.60 2.76
N ASP A 28 -7.96 25.96 1.49
CA ASP A 28 -7.15 26.90 0.70
C ASP A 28 -5.64 26.60 0.69
N CYS A 29 -5.29 25.33 0.51
CA CYS A 29 -3.93 24.80 0.67
C CYS A 29 -3.18 24.63 -0.66
N PHE A 30 -3.55 25.35 -1.72
CA PHE A 30 -2.89 25.22 -3.03
C PHE A 30 -1.41 25.66 -3.04
N SER A 31 -1.02 26.55 -2.12
CA SER A 31 0.36 26.98 -1.91
C SER A 31 1.16 26.07 -0.98
N ASN A 32 0.51 25.09 -0.33
CA ASN A 32 1.15 24.17 0.61
C ASN A 32 1.87 23.04 -0.13
N ILE A 33 3.20 23.08 -0.10
CA ILE A 33 4.05 22.09 -0.78
C ILE A 33 3.79 20.64 -0.32
N ASN A 34 3.52 20.40 0.97
CA ASN A 34 3.21 19.06 1.47
C ASN A 34 1.91 18.55 0.87
N ALA A 35 0.89 19.40 0.76
CA ALA A 35 -0.39 19.04 0.20
C ALA A 35 -0.27 18.68 -1.30
N MET A 36 0.50 19.47 -2.04
CA MET A 36 0.74 19.25 -3.48
C MET A 36 1.54 17.97 -3.74
N ILE A 37 2.61 17.73 -2.98
CA ILE A 37 3.38 16.47 -3.09
C ILE A 37 2.49 15.29 -2.66
N TYR A 38 1.73 15.41 -1.56
CA TYR A 38 0.86 14.35 -1.10
C TYR A 38 -0.20 13.97 -2.14
N LEU A 39 -0.83 14.96 -2.78
CA LEU A 39 -1.76 14.75 -3.89
C LEU A 39 -1.07 14.02 -5.05
N ALA A 40 0.14 14.45 -5.44
CA ALA A 40 0.89 13.81 -6.51
C ALA A 40 1.20 12.33 -6.17
N LEU A 41 1.62 12.03 -4.94
CA LEU A 41 1.96 10.65 -4.54
C LEU A 41 0.69 9.80 -4.33
N HIS A 42 -0.15 10.13 -3.36
CA HIS A 42 -1.30 9.27 -3.01
C HIS A 42 -2.40 9.33 -4.10
N GLY A 43 -2.63 10.48 -4.73
CA GLY A 43 -3.59 10.61 -5.81
C GLY A 43 -3.21 9.77 -7.03
N SER A 44 -1.96 9.84 -7.49
CA SER A 44 -1.49 9.00 -8.60
C SER A 44 -1.48 7.51 -8.23
N TYR A 45 -1.08 7.16 -7.01
CA TYR A 45 -1.16 5.77 -6.53
C TYR A 45 -2.59 5.22 -6.58
N GLY A 46 -3.60 6.02 -6.20
CA GLY A 46 -5.01 5.63 -6.30
C GLY A 46 -5.44 5.30 -7.74
N ILE A 47 -5.05 6.13 -8.70
CA ILE A 47 -5.32 5.91 -10.13
C ILE A 47 -4.60 4.65 -10.64
N LEU A 48 -3.30 4.53 -10.34
CA LEU A 48 -2.49 3.37 -10.73
C LEU A 48 -3.05 2.07 -10.14
N TRP A 49 -3.54 2.10 -8.90
CA TRP A 49 -4.18 0.95 -8.27
C TRP A 49 -5.41 0.48 -9.04
N VAL A 50 -6.31 1.40 -9.40
CA VAL A 50 -7.52 1.07 -10.17
C VAL A 50 -7.14 0.51 -11.55
N ALA A 51 -6.16 1.12 -12.23
CA ALA A 51 -5.65 0.61 -13.50
C ALA A 51 -5.09 -0.81 -13.35
N LYS A 52 -4.26 -1.07 -12.35
CA LYS A 52 -3.75 -2.41 -12.02
C LYS A 52 -4.87 -3.41 -11.77
N SER A 53 -5.88 -3.05 -10.98
CA SER A 53 -7.02 -3.93 -10.65
C SER A 53 -7.80 -4.34 -11.91
N TYR A 54 -7.84 -3.47 -12.93
CA TYR A 54 -8.45 -3.78 -14.21
C TYR A 54 -7.55 -4.65 -15.12
N ILE A 55 -6.26 -4.32 -15.23
CA ILE A 55 -5.33 -4.95 -16.19
C ILE A 55 -4.82 -6.31 -15.70
N TYR A 56 -4.44 -6.42 -14.42
CA TYR A 56 -3.90 -7.65 -13.82
C TYR A 56 -4.46 -7.85 -12.39
N PRO A 57 -5.75 -8.24 -12.28
CA PRO A 57 -6.45 -8.32 -11.00
C PRO A 57 -5.81 -9.31 -10.02
N ASP A 58 -5.81 -8.96 -8.74
CA ASP A 58 -5.41 -9.89 -7.68
C ASP A 58 -6.57 -10.83 -7.32
N ARG A 59 -6.30 -12.14 -7.35
CA ARG A 59 -7.28 -13.20 -7.05
C ARG A 59 -7.88 -13.07 -5.64
N GLN A 60 -7.18 -12.46 -4.68
CA GLN A 60 -7.70 -12.23 -3.34
C GLN A 60 -8.90 -11.26 -3.35
N TRP A 61 -8.83 -10.20 -4.15
CA TRP A 61 -9.84 -9.14 -4.20
C TRP A 61 -11.03 -9.48 -5.09
N GLU A 62 -10.90 -10.50 -5.93
CA GLU A 62 -12.01 -11.06 -6.73
C GLU A 62 -13.00 -11.88 -5.89
N LYS A 63 -12.66 -12.23 -4.64
CA LYS A 63 -13.55 -12.96 -3.73
C LYS A 63 -14.77 -12.12 -3.38
N LYS A 64 -15.92 -12.77 -3.36
CA LYS A 64 -17.17 -12.16 -2.88
C LYS A 64 -17.13 -11.98 -1.36
N CYS A 65 -17.71 -10.88 -0.88
CA CYS A 65 -17.93 -10.63 0.54
C CYS A 65 -19.36 -10.11 0.79
N SER A 66 -19.76 -10.13 2.05
CA SER A 66 -20.98 -9.44 2.50
C SER A 66 -20.81 -7.93 2.38
N LEU A 67 -21.91 -7.19 2.21
CA LEU A 67 -21.90 -5.73 2.19
C LEU A 67 -21.27 -5.14 3.46
N ALA A 68 -21.58 -5.71 4.63
CA ALA A 68 -21.02 -5.27 5.91
C ALA A 68 -19.47 -5.39 5.94
N TYR A 69 -18.93 -6.51 5.45
CA TYR A 69 -17.48 -6.67 5.35
C TYR A 69 -16.85 -5.75 4.31
N GLY A 70 -17.53 -5.55 3.17
CA GLY A 70 -17.11 -4.58 2.16
C GLY A 70 -17.03 -3.15 2.71
N PHE A 71 -18.03 -2.74 3.49
CA PHE A 71 -18.04 -1.44 4.15
C PHE A 71 -16.93 -1.33 5.20
N LEU A 72 -16.67 -2.39 5.97
CA LEU A 72 -15.53 -2.44 6.88
C LEU A 72 -14.20 -2.23 6.16
N ILE A 73 -14.00 -2.83 4.98
CA ILE A 73 -12.81 -2.59 4.15
C ILE A 73 -12.73 -1.11 3.79
N TRP A 74 -13.83 -0.54 3.27
CA TRP A 74 -13.87 0.84 2.82
C TRP A 74 -13.54 1.83 3.94
N VAL A 75 -14.21 1.70 5.11
CA VAL A 75 -13.96 2.54 6.29
C VAL A 75 -12.54 2.37 6.82
N SER A 76 -12.03 1.14 6.84
CA SER A 76 -10.65 0.89 7.27
C SER A 76 -9.68 1.64 6.35
N LEU A 77 -9.86 1.56 5.03
CA LEU A 77 -9.02 2.29 4.07
C LEU A 77 -9.10 3.81 4.26
N SER A 78 -10.23 4.35 4.72
CA SER A 78 -10.38 5.77 5.00
C SER A 78 -9.50 6.26 6.15
N LEU A 79 -8.98 5.36 7.00
CA LEU A 79 -7.99 5.74 8.01
C LEU A 79 -6.71 6.32 7.37
N TYR A 80 -6.38 5.94 6.13
CA TYR A 80 -5.24 6.55 5.40
C TYR A 80 -5.48 8.01 5.00
N TRP A 81 -6.72 8.50 5.04
CA TRP A 81 -7.05 9.90 4.78
C TRP A 81 -6.75 10.82 5.96
N ILE A 82 -6.27 10.29 7.10
CA ILE A 82 -5.80 11.12 8.20
C ILE A 82 -4.58 11.96 7.81
N ALA A 83 -3.67 11.45 6.99
CA ALA A 83 -2.49 12.19 6.54
C ALA A 83 -2.84 13.46 5.72
N PRO A 84 -3.63 13.40 4.61
CA PRO A 84 -3.97 14.59 3.86
C PRO A 84 -4.86 15.53 4.67
N PHE A 85 -5.68 15.01 5.58
CA PHE A 85 -6.44 15.83 6.51
C PHE A 85 -5.52 16.66 7.40
N LEU A 86 -4.55 16.04 8.10
CA LEU A 86 -3.62 16.77 8.97
C LEU A 86 -2.79 17.81 8.19
N ILE A 87 -2.33 17.44 6.98
CA ILE A 87 -1.57 18.35 6.11
C ILE A 87 -2.38 19.60 5.76
N THR A 88 -3.64 19.42 5.35
CA THR A 88 -4.47 20.52 4.84
C THR A 88 -5.14 21.31 5.97
N SER A 89 -5.57 20.65 7.04
CA SER A 89 -6.18 21.34 8.19
C SER A 89 -5.17 22.06 9.07
N GLY A 90 -3.87 21.77 8.92
CA GLY A 90 -2.80 22.30 9.78
C GLY A 90 -2.78 21.73 11.20
N ASN A 91 -3.60 20.71 11.49
CA ASN A 91 -3.64 20.09 12.82
C ASN A 91 -2.39 19.24 13.05
N LYS A 92 -1.86 19.30 14.28
CA LYS A 92 -0.76 18.45 14.75
C LYS A 92 -1.23 17.69 15.98
N LEU A 93 -1.43 16.38 15.82
CA LEU A 93 -1.89 15.50 16.90
C LEU A 93 -0.70 14.94 17.67
N MET A 94 0.31 14.46 16.95
CA MET A 94 1.55 13.91 17.49
C MET A 94 2.72 14.28 16.56
N PRO A 95 3.20 15.53 16.59
CA PRO A 95 4.22 16.00 15.65
C PRO A 95 5.51 15.18 15.71
N LEU A 96 6.05 14.85 14.54
CA LEU A 96 7.25 14.01 14.37
C LEU A 96 8.52 14.77 14.75
N ILE A 97 8.66 15.99 14.23
CA ILE A 97 9.79 16.92 14.43
C ILE A 97 9.21 18.34 14.51
N ASN A 98 9.82 19.21 15.32
CA ASN A 98 9.37 20.60 15.47
C ASN A 98 9.91 21.54 14.38
N ASP A 99 10.97 21.12 13.68
CA ASP A 99 11.60 21.85 12.59
C ASP A 99 10.86 21.71 11.26
N SER A 100 11.07 22.71 10.40
CA SER A 100 10.54 22.68 9.04
C SER A 100 11.23 21.61 8.18
N PRO A 101 10.50 20.93 7.28
CA PRO A 101 11.07 19.94 6.37
C PRO A 101 12.13 20.59 5.47
N ASN A 102 13.30 19.97 5.34
CA ASN A 102 14.27 20.37 4.33
C ASN A 102 14.04 19.61 3.01
N TYR A 103 14.68 20.07 1.93
CA TYR A 103 14.56 19.43 0.61
C TYR A 103 15.06 17.99 0.57
N ILE A 104 15.98 17.61 1.47
CA ILE A 104 16.47 16.23 1.60
C ILE A 104 15.34 15.31 2.07
N PHE A 105 14.52 15.77 3.01
CA PHE A 105 13.37 15.01 3.49
C PHE A 105 12.33 14.76 2.40
N TYR A 106 11.97 15.78 1.61
CA TYR A 106 11.06 15.60 0.48
C TYR A 106 11.62 14.63 -0.55
N SER A 107 12.92 14.76 -0.86
CA SER A 107 13.61 13.87 -1.80
C SER A 107 13.58 12.43 -1.31
N PHE A 108 13.77 12.20 0.00
CA PHE A 108 13.64 10.88 0.61
C PHE A 108 12.22 10.31 0.49
N CYS A 109 11.19 11.10 0.84
CA CYS A 109 9.79 10.70 0.77
C CYS A 109 9.36 10.31 -0.66
N VAL A 110 9.77 11.10 -1.65
CA VAL A 110 9.51 10.81 -3.07
C VAL A 110 10.29 9.58 -3.53
N SER A 111 11.56 9.46 -3.16
CA SER A 111 12.40 8.32 -3.54
C SER A 111 11.85 7.01 -3.01
N ILE A 112 11.53 6.93 -1.70
CA ILE A 112 10.97 5.70 -1.11
C ILE A 112 9.63 5.35 -1.76
N TYR A 113 8.78 6.33 -2.07
CA TYR A 113 7.55 6.11 -2.80
C TYR A 113 7.80 5.50 -4.19
N ILE A 114 8.74 6.05 -4.98
CA ILE A 114 9.06 5.55 -6.32
C ILE A 114 9.56 4.10 -6.26
N PHE A 115 10.49 3.79 -5.35
CA PHE A 115 10.94 2.41 -5.15
C PHE A 115 9.78 1.51 -4.69
N GLY A 116 8.89 2.03 -3.84
CA GLY A 116 7.69 1.34 -3.41
C GLY A 116 6.76 0.97 -4.57
N ILE A 117 6.50 1.91 -5.49
CA ILE A 117 5.73 1.68 -6.72
C ILE A 117 6.37 0.56 -7.54
N PHE A 118 7.68 0.64 -7.80
CA PHE A 118 8.40 -0.38 -8.54
C PHE A 118 8.24 -1.77 -7.89
N LEU A 119 8.54 -1.88 -6.59
CA LEU A 119 8.44 -3.16 -5.86
C LEU A 119 7.01 -3.71 -5.86
N HIS A 120 6.02 -2.86 -5.63
CA HIS A 120 4.61 -3.26 -5.54
C HIS A 120 4.06 -3.73 -6.88
N PHE A 121 4.05 -2.85 -7.88
CA PHE A 121 3.38 -3.10 -9.15
C PHE A 121 4.10 -4.17 -9.98
N VAL A 122 5.43 -4.16 -10.02
CA VAL A 122 6.20 -5.14 -10.80
C VAL A 122 6.08 -6.54 -10.22
N SER A 123 6.14 -6.70 -8.90
CA SER A 123 5.99 -8.02 -8.28
C SER A 123 4.57 -8.59 -8.43
N ASP A 124 3.54 -7.75 -8.38
CA ASP A 124 2.17 -8.20 -8.64
C ASP A 124 1.93 -8.53 -10.12
N MET A 125 2.50 -7.77 -11.06
CA MET A 125 2.47 -8.11 -12.48
C MET A 125 3.17 -9.45 -12.75
N GLN A 126 4.39 -9.64 -12.23
CA GLN A 126 5.12 -10.91 -12.35
C GLN A 126 4.26 -12.07 -11.81
N LYS A 127 3.68 -11.90 -10.62
CA LYS A 127 2.79 -12.89 -9.99
C LYS A 127 1.60 -13.22 -10.88
N TYR A 128 0.92 -12.22 -11.42
CA TYR A 128 -0.24 -12.41 -12.29
C TYR A 128 0.11 -13.20 -13.55
N ILE A 129 1.15 -12.77 -14.28
CA ILE A 129 1.59 -13.42 -15.53
C ILE A 129 2.00 -14.87 -15.25
N GLN A 130 2.84 -15.10 -14.24
CA GLN A 130 3.37 -16.44 -13.97
C GLN A 130 2.28 -17.42 -13.52
N LEU A 131 1.29 -16.97 -12.73
CA LEU A 131 0.15 -17.80 -12.33
C LEU A 131 -0.84 -18.11 -13.47
N ASN A 132 -0.81 -17.34 -14.56
CA ASN A 132 -1.61 -17.60 -15.76
C ASN A 132 -0.90 -18.55 -16.72
N ILE A 133 0.42 -18.41 -16.88
CA ILE A 133 1.22 -19.26 -17.79
C ILE A 133 1.54 -20.62 -17.14
N LYS A 134 1.84 -20.65 -15.84
CA LYS A 134 2.25 -21.85 -15.09
C LYS A 134 1.44 -21.99 -13.80
N PRO A 135 0.13 -22.25 -13.90
CA PRO A 135 -0.71 -22.42 -12.71
C PRO A 135 -0.21 -23.58 -11.84
N GLY A 136 -0.28 -23.41 -10.52
CA GLY A 136 0.14 -24.44 -9.57
C GLY A 136 1.65 -24.66 -9.50
N LYS A 137 2.48 -23.74 -10.01
CA LYS A 137 3.92 -23.74 -9.75
C LYS A 137 4.29 -22.66 -8.74
N LEU A 138 5.22 -22.98 -7.84
CA LEU A 138 5.80 -22.01 -6.92
C LEU A 138 6.53 -20.90 -7.70
N ILE A 139 6.42 -19.67 -7.23
CA ILE A 139 7.15 -18.52 -7.75
C ILE A 139 8.31 -18.23 -6.80
N ASP A 140 9.53 -18.49 -7.25
CA ASP A 140 10.75 -18.41 -6.44
C ASP A 140 11.88 -17.58 -7.11
N ASN A 141 11.56 -16.86 -8.18
CA ASN A 141 12.52 -16.13 -9.02
C ASN A 141 12.22 -14.61 -9.08
N PHE A 142 13.17 -13.86 -9.65
CA PHE A 142 13.10 -12.41 -9.88
C PHE A 142 12.67 -11.64 -8.62
N MET A 143 11.52 -10.93 -8.64
CA MET A 143 11.04 -10.12 -7.52
C MET A 143 10.82 -10.94 -6.24
N PHE A 144 10.58 -12.25 -6.36
CA PHE A 144 10.36 -13.16 -5.23
C PHE A 144 11.59 -13.99 -4.85
N SER A 145 12.74 -13.77 -5.50
CA SER A 145 13.95 -14.59 -5.27
C SER A 145 14.61 -14.40 -3.91
N LYS A 146 14.35 -13.29 -3.24
CA LYS A 146 14.95 -12.94 -1.93
C LYS A 146 13.91 -12.62 -0.86
N ILE A 147 12.76 -12.06 -1.25
CA ILE A 147 11.70 -11.65 -0.33
C ILE A 147 10.39 -12.29 -0.80
N ARG A 148 9.72 -13.03 0.08
CA ARG A 148 8.47 -13.73 -0.27
C ARG A 148 7.30 -12.77 -0.47
N ASN A 149 7.33 -11.60 0.15
CA ASN A 149 6.25 -10.61 0.14
C ASN A 149 6.72 -9.24 -0.38
N THR A 150 7.43 -9.23 -1.51
CA THR A 150 7.96 -8.02 -2.15
C THR A 150 6.88 -6.99 -2.45
N ASN A 151 5.67 -7.45 -2.83
CA ASN A 151 4.53 -6.57 -3.07
C ASN A 151 4.11 -5.81 -1.81
N TYR A 152 4.12 -6.45 -0.64
CA TYR A 152 3.84 -5.80 0.64
C TYR A 152 4.96 -4.84 1.06
N LEU A 153 6.23 -5.17 0.77
CA LEU A 153 7.34 -4.23 1.04
C LEU A 153 7.19 -2.97 0.18
N GLY A 154 6.80 -3.14 -1.07
CA GLY A 154 6.45 -2.03 -1.96
C GLY A 154 5.30 -1.19 -1.42
N GLU A 155 4.21 -1.82 -0.94
CA GLU A 155 3.12 -1.09 -0.27
C GLU A 155 3.64 -0.31 0.94
N LEU A 156 4.45 -0.92 1.80
CA LEU A 156 5.02 -0.24 2.96
C LEU A 156 5.75 1.05 2.55
N PHE A 157 6.59 0.97 1.53
CA PHE A 157 7.38 2.10 1.02
C PHE A 157 6.50 3.20 0.40
N ILE A 158 5.45 2.82 -0.33
CA ILE A 158 4.45 3.76 -0.86
C ILE A 158 3.79 4.53 0.29
N TYR A 159 3.24 3.81 1.28
CA TYR A 159 2.53 4.43 2.40
C TYR A 159 3.47 5.24 3.29
N LEU A 160 4.69 4.78 3.53
CA LEU A 160 5.70 5.58 4.26
C LEU A 160 5.99 6.88 3.54
N GLY A 161 6.22 6.83 2.22
CA GLY A 161 6.58 8.01 1.42
C GLY A 161 5.58 9.15 1.54
N PHE A 162 4.29 8.88 1.46
CA PHE A 162 3.29 9.94 1.63
C PHE A 162 2.89 10.19 3.09
N SER A 163 2.90 9.20 3.99
CA SER A 163 2.51 9.42 5.39
C SER A 163 3.49 10.33 6.13
N LEU A 164 4.78 10.25 5.78
CA LEU A 164 5.82 11.11 6.35
C LEU A 164 5.62 12.61 6.03
N LEU A 165 4.94 12.95 4.92
CA LEU A 165 4.64 14.34 4.55
C LEU A 165 3.67 15.03 5.52
N ALA A 166 2.96 14.27 6.35
CA ALA A 166 2.10 14.84 7.38
C ALA A 166 2.87 15.36 8.59
N PHE A 167 4.16 15.02 8.74
CA PHE A 167 4.98 15.43 9.88
C PHE A 167 4.35 15.07 11.24
N ASP A 168 3.62 13.96 11.28
CA ASP A 168 2.87 13.51 12.43
C ASP A 168 2.99 11.99 12.56
N PHE A 169 3.09 11.49 13.78
CA PHE A 169 3.16 10.06 14.07
C PHE A 169 1.83 9.35 13.83
N VAL A 170 0.69 10.04 13.88
CA VAL A 170 -0.63 9.41 13.75
C VAL A 170 -0.78 8.62 12.43
N PRO A 171 -0.47 9.17 11.23
CA PRO A 171 -0.43 8.39 10.00
C PRO A 171 0.50 7.17 10.02
N LEU A 172 1.64 7.26 10.73
CA LEU A 172 2.59 6.16 10.86
C LEU A 172 2.05 5.06 11.79
N ILE A 173 1.37 5.44 12.86
CA ILE A 173 0.68 4.50 13.77
C ILE A 173 -0.43 3.76 13.02
N VAL A 174 -1.22 4.48 12.21
CA VAL A 174 -2.23 3.86 11.34
C VAL A 174 -1.57 2.86 10.40
N LEU A 175 -0.50 3.25 9.70
CA LEU A 175 0.24 2.33 8.83
C LEU A 175 0.76 1.09 9.58
N LEU A 176 1.33 1.28 10.77
CA LEU A 176 1.81 0.18 11.60
C LEU A 176 0.67 -0.76 12.02
N ALA A 177 -0.50 -0.23 12.36
CA ALA A 177 -1.69 -1.03 12.67
C ALA A 177 -2.11 -1.89 11.47
N PHE A 178 -2.12 -1.34 10.25
CA PHE A 178 -2.37 -2.12 9.03
C PHE A 178 -1.36 -3.25 8.82
N VAL A 179 -0.07 -2.96 9.04
CA VAL A 179 1.01 -3.96 8.94
C VAL A 179 0.76 -5.11 9.93
N ILE A 180 0.52 -4.79 11.20
CA ILE A 180 0.38 -5.77 12.28
C ILE A 180 -0.90 -6.59 12.13
N PHE A 181 -2.04 -5.94 11.93
CA PHE A 181 -3.35 -6.58 12.03
C PHE A 181 -3.88 -7.14 10.70
N LEU A 182 -3.40 -6.65 9.56
CA LEU A 182 -3.85 -7.13 8.25
C LEU A 182 -2.73 -7.80 7.45
N TRP A 183 -1.59 -7.14 7.29
CA TRP A 183 -0.56 -7.63 6.37
C TRP A 183 0.17 -8.85 6.92
N ILE A 184 0.67 -8.81 8.16
CA ILE A 184 1.38 -9.94 8.78
C ILE A 184 0.50 -11.21 8.81
N PRO A 185 -0.77 -11.17 9.24
CA PRO A 185 -1.66 -12.33 9.18
C PRO A 185 -1.86 -12.86 7.76
N ASN A 186 -1.99 -11.99 6.76
CA ASN A 186 -2.10 -12.40 5.36
C ASN A 186 -0.81 -13.05 4.84
N MET A 187 0.36 -12.54 5.23
CA MET A 187 1.65 -13.17 4.90
C MET A 187 1.80 -14.55 5.56
N ILE A 188 1.33 -14.73 6.80
CA ILE A 188 1.32 -16.05 7.47
C ILE A 188 0.39 -17.02 6.73
N LYS A 189 -0.83 -16.58 6.39
CA LYS A 189 -1.79 -17.39 5.62
C LYS A 189 -1.22 -17.78 4.25
N LYS A 190 -0.52 -16.85 3.59
CA LYS A 190 0.18 -17.10 2.33
C LYS A 190 1.28 -18.14 2.50
N ASP A 191 2.21 -17.99 3.46
CA ASP A 191 3.26 -18.97 3.73
C ASP A 191 2.68 -20.38 4.03
N LYS A 192 1.57 -20.45 4.78
CA LYS A 192 0.84 -21.72 5.01
C LYS A 192 0.23 -22.31 3.73
N SER A 193 -0.22 -21.47 2.80
CA SER A 193 -0.68 -21.96 1.50
C SER A 193 0.48 -22.44 0.63
N LEU A 194 1.64 -21.78 0.70
CA LEU A 194 2.82 -22.14 -0.07
C LEU A 194 3.49 -23.42 0.45
N SER A 195 3.30 -23.80 1.72
CA SER A 195 3.84 -25.05 2.27
C SER A 195 3.27 -26.33 1.65
N LYS A 196 2.30 -26.22 0.74
CA LYS A 196 1.78 -27.32 -0.07
C LYS A 196 2.72 -27.70 -1.22
N TYR A 197 3.63 -26.82 -1.62
CA TYR A 197 4.65 -27.09 -2.64
C TYR A 197 5.84 -27.80 -2.01
N SER A 198 6.32 -28.88 -2.63
CA SER A 198 7.47 -29.65 -2.14
C SER A 198 8.75 -28.81 -2.09
N GLU A 199 8.88 -27.85 -3.01
CA GLU A 199 10.03 -26.94 -3.13
C GLU A 199 10.02 -25.83 -2.08
N PHE A 200 8.91 -25.61 -1.36
CA PHE A 200 8.74 -24.45 -0.49
C PHE A 200 9.74 -24.41 0.66
N GLN A 201 10.14 -25.55 1.23
CA GLN A 201 11.12 -25.55 2.33
C GLN A 201 12.48 -25.02 1.88
N ASN A 202 12.95 -25.44 0.71
CA ASN A 202 14.19 -24.95 0.10
C ASN A 202 14.07 -23.47 -0.32
N TYR A 203 12.92 -23.06 -0.83
CA TYR A 203 12.67 -21.65 -1.15
C TYR A 203 12.65 -20.77 0.11
N LYS A 204 12.01 -21.24 1.18
CA LYS A 204 11.91 -20.53 2.46
C LYS A 204 13.26 -20.36 3.13
N SER A 205 14.16 -21.34 3.05
CA SER A 205 15.51 -21.22 3.63
C SER A 205 16.39 -20.17 2.95
N LYS A 206 16.11 -19.86 1.67
CA LYS A 206 16.87 -18.87 0.87
C LYS A 206 16.22 -17.50 0.81
N THR A 207 15.04 -17.33 1.39
CA THR A 207 14.25 -16.08 1.31
C THR A 207 13.85 -15.55 2.68
N LYS A 208 13.70 -14.23 2.74
CA LYS A 208 13.14 -13.50 3.88
C LYS A 208 11.66 -13.26 3.69
N LYS A 209 10.94 -13.07 4.80
CA LYS A 209 9.47 -12.95 4.73
C LYS A 209 9.01 -11.60 4.21
N PHE A 210 9.55 -10.50 4.75
CA PHE A 210 9.01 -9.15 4.51
C PHE A 210 10.10 -8.10 4.30
N PHE A 211 11.04 -7.95 5.24
CA PHE A 211 12.17 -7.05 5.10
C PHE A 211 13.44 -7.80 4.71
N PRO A 212 14.28 -7.25 3.82
CA PRO A 212 15.63 -7.77 3.64
C PRO A 212 16.39 -7.65 4.97
N PHE A 213 17.12 -8.69 5.34
CA PHE A 213 17.97 -8.77 6.54
C PHE A 213 17.25 -8.85 7.91
N ILE A 214 15.93 -8.71 7.96
CA ILE A 214 15.15 -8.92 9.19
C ILE A 214 14.25 -10.16 9.00
N TYR A 215 14.53 -11.19 9.80
CA TYR A 215 13.85 -12.49 9.86
C TYR A 215 14.06 -13.41 8.64
#